data_AF-A0A3S5AGM7-F1
#
_entry.id   AF-A0A3S5AGM7-F1
#
_cell.length_a   1.000
_cell.length_b   1.000
_cell.length_c   1.000
_cell.angle_alpha   90.00
_cell.angle_beta   90.00
_cell.angle_gamma   90.00
#
_symmetry.space_group_name_H-M   'P 1'
#
loop_
_entity.id
_entity.type
_entity.pdbx_description
1 polymer ?
#
loop_
_entity_poly.entity_id
_entity_poly.type
_entity_poly.pdbx_seq_one_letter_code
_entity_poly.pdbx_strand_id
1 'polypeptide(L)'
;MALSDGEFSLWDDHRCEIAWRADGRYYAVSSFEMSKQENGSAKHVRRLRTFTGSGNIYATLKSSFNLEPGICWHPKLNLIALSRRRSDRGLDIVFFELNCQLHGEFSLFPDLTGEVPYYIEVIKFNQTGDLLAVLSLHTTYAGACSSKLTKNFEFWLRVN
;
A
#
# COMPACT_ATOMS: atom_id res chain seq x y z
N MET A 1 5.48 -19.61 7.84
CA MET A 1 4.60 -19.60 9.02
C MET A 1 3.56 -18.57 8.68
N ALA A 2 2.32 -18.96 8.36
CA ALA A 2 1.33 -18.00 7.88
C ALA A 2 1.12 -16.92 8.95
N LEU A 3 1.29 -15.64 8.58
CA LEU A 3 0.92 -14.54 9.46
C LEU A 3 -0.51 -14.78 9.96
N SER A 4 -0.65 -14.97 11.27
CA SER A 4 -1.96 -14.85 11.89
C SER A 4 -2.53 -13.48 11.53
N ASP A 5 -3.84 -13.35 11.32
CA ASP A 5 -4.52 -12.10 10.96
C ASP A 5 -4.27 -10.92 11.95
N GLY A 6 -3.49 -11.14 13.00
CA GLY A 6 -3.19 -10.23 14.10
C GLY A 6 -1.81 -9.56 14.09
N GLU A 7 -0.88 -9.87 13.18
CA GLU A 7 0.44 -9.22 13.14
C GLU A 7 0.55 -8.20 11.99
N PHE A 8 1.23 -7.07 12.22
CA PHE A 8 1.48 -6.07 11.17
C PHE A 8 2.37 -6.69 10.11
N SER A 9 2.38 -6.15 8.89
CA SER A 9 3.30 -6.68 7.88
C SER A 9 4.74 -6.53 8.37
N LEU A 10 5.50 -7.63 8.36
CA LEU A 10 6.95 -7.63 8.63
C LEU A 10 7.72 -6.73 7.63
N TRP A 11 7.06 -6.31 6.55
CA TRP A 11 7.59 -5.48 5.48
C TRP A 11 7.18 -4.00 5.60
N ASP A 12 6.52 -3.60 6.69
CA ASP A 12 6.23 -2.20 6.96
C ASP A 12 7.50 -1.45 7.40
N ASP A 13 7.72 -0.26 6.82
CA ASP A 13 8.89 0.57 7.11
C ASP A 13 8.66 1.60 8.25
N HIS A 14 7.45 1.60 8.81
CA HIS A 14 6.93 2.50 9.84
C HIS A 14 6.94 3.99 9.44
N ARG A 15 7.23 4.32 8.17
CA ARG A 15 7.28 5.70 7.70
C ARG A 15 5.90 6.20 7.33
N CYS A 16 5.70 7.49 7.56
CA CYS A 16 4.53 8.21 7.08
C CYS A 16 4.75 8.66 5.63
N GLU A 17 3.77 8.44 4.77
CA GLU A 17 3.82 8.83 3.37
C GLU A 17 2.64 9.74 3.02
N ILE A 18 2.88 10.70 2.12
CA ILE A 18 1.89 11.70 1.72
C ILE A 18 1.72 11.65 0.20
N ALA A 19 0.47 11.69 -0.28
CA ALA A 19 0.14 11.85 -1.68
C ALA A 19 -0.82 13.03 -1.87
N TRP A 20 -0.42 13.99 -2.71
CA TRP A 20 -1.23 15.15 -3.05
C TRP A 20 -2.15 14.84 -4.22
N ARG A 21 -3.38 15.36 -4.17
CA ARG A 21 -4.21 15.49 -5.37
C ARG A 21 -3.65 16.62 -6.25
N ALA A 22 -3.72 16.47 -7.57
CA ALA A 22 -3.10 17.40 -8.51
C ALA A 22 -3.58 18.87 -8.38
N ASP A 23 -4.83 19.08 -7.95
CA ASP A 23 -5.39 20.41 -7.74
C ASP A 23 -5.12 21.01 -6.33
N GLY A 24 -4.40 20.28 -5.47
CA GLY A 24 -4.06 20.70 -4.10
C GLY A 24 -5.25 20.78 -3.14
N ARG A 25 -6.47 20.46 -3.56
CA ARG A 25 -7.66 20.58 -2.70
C ARG A 25 -7.74 19.49 -1.63
N TYR A 26 -7.04 18.39 -1.83
CA TYR A 26 -6.96 17.28 -0.88
C TYR A 26 -5.58 16.62 -0.94
N TYR A 27 -5.24 15.94 0.16
CA TYR A 27 -4.10 15.04 0.22
C TYR A 27 -4.42 13.82 1.09
N ALA A 28 -3.70 12.74 0.84
CA ALA A 28 -3.85 11.48 1.55
C ALA A 28 -2.56 11.20 2.32
N VAL A 29 -2.71 10.60 3.50
CA VAL A 29 -1.62 10.21 4.37
C VAL A 29 -1.76 8.73 4.69
N SER A 30 -0.68 7.99 4.49
CA SER A 30 -0.51 6.62 4.96
C SER A 30 0.44 6.65 6.15
N SER A 31 -0.07 6.34 7.35
CA SER A 31 0.70 6.46 8.60
C SER A 31 0.65 5.18 9.41
N PHE A 32 1.78 4.77 9.97
CA PHE A 32 1.86 3.65 10.91
C PHE A 32 1.44 4.09 12.32
N GLU A 33 0.43 3.43 12.89
CA GLU A 33 -0.12 3.83 14.18
C GLU A 33 -0.72 2.67 14.98
N MET A 34 -0.86 2.87 16.30
CA MET A 34 -1.52 1.92 17.19
C MET A 34 -3.05 2.01 17.07
N SER A 35 -3.69 0.89 16.75
CA SER A 35 -5.15 0.77 16.67
C SER A 35 -5.70 -0.22 17.69
N LYS A 36 -6.70 0.21 18.45
CA LYS A 36 -7.54 -0.70 19.23
C LYS A 36 -8.40 -1.54 18.28
N GLN A 37 -8.39 -2.83 18.50
CA GLN A 37 -9.21 -3.82 17.80
C GLN A 37 -10.52 -4.03 18.55
N GLU A 38 -11.51 -4.64 17.90
CA GLU A 38 -12.82 -4.92 18.51
C GLU A 38 -12.73 -5.84 19.73
N ASN A 39 -11.78 -6.77 19.73
CA ASN A 39 -11.51 -7.67 20.85
C ASN A 39 -10.77 -7.00 22.03
N GLY A 40 -10.59 -5.67 22.01
CA GLY A 40 -9.90 -4.90 23.05
C GLY A 40 -8.37 -4.92 22.97
N SER A 41 -7.78 -5.73 22.09
CA SER A 41 -6.33 -5.72 21.86
C SER A 41 -5.88 -4.46 21.13
N ALA A 42 -4.59 -4.11 21.25
CA ALA A 42 -3.97 -3.03 20.49
C ALA A 42 -2.99 -3.62 19.48
N LYS A 43 -3.08 -3.18 18.22
CA LYS A 43 -2.24 -3.65 17.12
C LYS A 43 -1.73 -2.45 16.34
N HIS A 44 -0.46 -2.46 15.94
CA HIS A 44 0.04 -1.50 14.98
C HIS A 44 -0.53 -1.78 13.58
N VAL A 45 -1.00 -0.73 12.91
CA VAL A 45 -1.54 -0.82 11.55
C VAL A 45 -1.13 0.42 10.76
N ARG A 46 -0.88 0.26 9.46
CA ARG A 46 -0.81 1.38 8.54
C ARG A 46 -2.24 1.83 8.20
N ARG A 47 -2.53 3.11 8.44
CA ARG A 47 -3.85 3.71 8.25
C ARG A 47 -3.82 4.77 7.16
N LEU A 48 -4.78 4.67 6.24
CA LEU A 48 -5.09 5.73 5.27
C LEU A 48 -6.01 6.77 5.91
N ARG A 49 -5.62 8.05 5.79
CA ARG A 49 -6.49 9.20 6.04
C ARG A 49 -6.44 10.16 4.87
N THR A 50 -7.57 10.77 4.54
CA THR A 50 -7.65 11.86 3.58
C THR A 50 -7.94 13.16 4.31
N PHE A 51 -7.40 14.25 3.78
CA PHE A 51 -7.48 15.58 4.35
C PHE A 51 -7.86 16.59 3.27
N THR A 52 -8.56 17.64 3.67
CA THR A 52 -8.71 18.84 2.83
C THR A 52 -7.36 19.55 2.67
N GLY A 53 -7.21 20.39 1.66
CA GLY A 53 -6.00 21.20 1.45
C GLY A 53 -5.71 22.18 2.58
N SER A 54 -6.70 22.45 3.44
CA SER A 54 -6.57 23.23 4.68
C SER A 54 -6.11 22.39 5.89
N GLY A 55 -5.91 21.09 5.73
CA GLY A 55 -5.44 20.19 6.79
C GLY A 55 -6.51 19.57 7.67
N ASN A 56 -7.80 19.71 7.35
CA ASN A 56 -8.87 19.06 8.12
C ASN A 56 -9.04 17.61 7.67
N ILE A 57 -9.23 16.68 8.61
CA ILE A 57 -9.54 15.28 8.29
C ILE A 57 -10.86 15.23 7.49
N TYR A 58 -10.81 14.65 6.31
CA TYR A 58 -11.99 14.38 5.48
C TYR A 58 -12.52 12.97 5.74
N ALA A 59 -11.65 11.96 5.67
CA ALA A 59 -12.02 10.57 5.95
C ALA A 59 -10.86 9.78 6.57
N THR A 60 -11.20 8.70 7.27
CA THR A 60 -10.26 7.76 7.87
C THR A 60 -10.69 6.35 7.49
N LEU A 61 -9.76 5.54 7.00
CA LEU A 61 -10.01 4.15 6.71
C LEU A 61 -10.31 3.39 8.01
N LYS A 62 -11.55 2.91 8.13
CA LYS A 62 -12.05 2.28 9.36
C LYS A 62 -11.62 0.83 9.50
N SER A 63 -11.61 0.08 8.39
CA SER A 63 -11.26 -1.33 8.37
C SER A 63 -9.75 -1.55 8.28
N SER A 64 -9.27 -2.66 8.85
CA SER A 64 -7.88 -3.09 8.66
C SER A 64 -7.73 -3.76 7.30
N PHE A 65 -6.79 -3.29 6.48
CA PHE A 65 -6.50 -3.82 5.15
C PHE A 65 -5.09 -4.43 5.03
N ASN A 66 -4.34 -4.54 6.13
CA ASN A 66 -2.92 -4.91 6.12
C ASN A 66 -2.14 -4.14 5.05
N LEU A 67 -2.35 -2.81 5.05
CA LEU A 67 -1.66 -1.89 4.14
C LEU A 67 -0.15 -1.93 4.38
N GLU A 68 0.60 -1.72 3.31
CA GLU A 68 2.06 -1.64 3.31
C GLU A 68 2.54 -0.28 2.76
N PRO A 69 3.85 0.01 2.80
CA PRO A 69 4.41 1.20 2.17
C PRO A 69 4.05 1.33 0.69
N GLY A 70 3.92 2.57 0.22
CA GLY A 70 3.57 2.92 -1.14
C GLY A 70 2.18 3.54 -1.21
N ILE A 71 2.14 4.85 -1.43
CA ILE A 71 0.92 5.62 -1.70
C ILE A 71 1.07 6.47 -2.98
N CYS A 72 0.01 6.53 -3.79
CA CYS A 72 -0.07 7.44 -4.92
C CYS A 72 -1.50 7.88 -5.19
N TRP A 73 -1.71 9.17 -5.41
CA TRP A 73 -2.98 9.69 -5.88
C TRP A 73 -2.99 9.68 -7.41
N HIS A 74 -4.06 9.14 -8.00
CA HIS A 74 -4.26 9.18 -9.45
C HIS A 74 -4.40 10.65 -9.94
N PRO A 75 -3.65 11.08 -10.97
CA PRO A 75 -3.59 12.49 -11.36
C PRO A 75 -4.91 13.09 -11.85
N LYS A 76 -5.82 12.27 -12.40
CA LYS A 76 -7.09 12.70 -13.01
C LYS A 76 -8.36 12.13 -12.37
N LEU A 77 -8.23 11.18 -11.45
CA LEU A 77 -9.35 10.46 -10.85
C LEU A 77 -9.27 10.66 -9.34
N ASN A 78 -10.40 10.53 -8.65
CA ASN A 78 -10.43 10.60 -7.19
C ASN A 78 -10.07 9.24 -6.56
N LEU A 79 -9.03 8.58 -7.09
CA LEU A 79 -8.54 7.28 -6.64
C LEU A 79 -7.16 7.44 -5.99
N ILE A 80 -6.98 6.76 -4.86
CA ILE A 80 -5.74 6.65 -4.11
C ILE A 80 -5.30 5.19 -4.18
N ALA A 81 -4.16 4.94 -4.81
CA ALA A 81 -3.51 3.65 -4.84
C ALA A 81 -2.67 3.45 -3.58
N LEU A 82 -2.75 2.26 -3.01
CA LEU A 82 -1.94 1.77 -1.89
C LEU A 82 -1.55 0.32 -2.14
N SER A 83 -0.47 -0.13 -1.52
CA SER A 83 -0.14 -1.56 -1.47
C SER A 83 -0.83 -2.23 -0.27
N ARG A 84 -1.17 -3.52 -0.41
CA ARG A 84 -1.60 -4.35 0.71
C ARG A 84 -1.01 -5.75 0.61
N ARG A 85 -0.83 -6.39 1.75
CA ARG A 85 -0.46 -7.80 1.85
C ARG A 85 -1.65 -8.67 2.20
N ARG A 86 -1.80 -9.77 1.49
CA ARG A 86 -2.69 -10.87 1.86
C ARG A 86 -1.91 -12.15 2.08
N SER A 87 -2.34 -12.92 3.07
CA SER A 87 -1.77 -14.23 3.39
C SER A 87 -2.04 -15.28 2.31
N ASP A 88 -3.16 -15.17 1.57
CA ASP A 88 -3.60 -16.11 0.54
C ASP A 88 -3.02 -15.83 -0.86
N ARG A 89 -2.76 -14.57 -1.20
CA ARG A 89 -2.43 -14.13 -2.58
C ARG A 89 -1.17 -13.25 -2.71
N GLY A 90 -0.50 -12.91 -1.60
CA GLY A 90 0.71 -12.08 -1.64
C GLY A 90 0.41 -10.57 -1.71
N LEU A 91 1.00 -9.84 -2.66
CA LEU A 91 0.87 -8.39 -2.78
C LEU A 91 -0.20 -7.95 -3.78
N ASP A 92 -1.05 -7.04 -3.32
CA ASP A 92 -2.01 -6.35 -4.17
C ASP A 92 -1.77 -4.84 -4.18
N ILE A 93 -2.20 -4.20 -5.26
CA ILE A 93 -2.53 -2.79 -5.26
C ILE A 93 -4.03 -2.64 -5.04
N VAL A 94 -4.40 -1.81 -4.08
CA VAL A 94 -5.78 -1.45 -3.77
C VAL A 94 -6.02 0.02 -4.07
N PHE A 95 -7.23 0.32 -4.53
CA PHE A 95 -7.69 1.65 -4.83
C PHE A 95 -8.77 2.06 -3.85
N PHE A 96 -8.62 3.24 -3.25
CA PHE A 96 -9.62 3.86 -2.39
C PHE A 96 -10.12 5.16 -3.01
N GLU A 97 -11.39 5.47 -2.78
CA GLU A 97 -11.95 6.77 -3.08
C GLU A 97 -11.57 7.80 -2.00
N LEU A 98 -11.86 9.09 -2.27
CA LEU A 98 -11.59 10.20 -1.34
C LEU A 98 -12.18 9.97 0.07
N ASN A 99 -13.31 9.26 0.17
CA ASN A 99 -13.99 8.92 1.43
C ASN A 99 -13.40 7.67 2.13
N CYS A 100 -12.25 7.16 1.67
CA CYS A 100 -11.61 5.93 2.14
C CYS A 100 -12.44 4.64 1.95
N GLN A 101 -13.39 4.62 1.01
CA GLN A 101 -14.07 3.38 0.60
C GLN A 101 -13.25 2.65 -0.46
N LEU A 102 -13.21 1.33 -0.37
CA LEU A 102 -12.54 0.47 -1.36
C LEU A 102 -13.28 0.58 -2.70
N HIS A 103 -12.54 0.91 -3.75
CA HIS A 103 -13.05 1.01 -5.12
C HIS A 103 -12.75 -0.27 -5.91
N GLY A 104 -11.53 -0.79 -5.79
CA GLY A 104 -11.09 -1.97 -6.54
C GLY A 104 -9.64 -2.36 -6.20
N GLU A 105 -9.18 -3.46 -6.79
CA GLU A 105 -7.87 -4.05 -6.48
C GLU A 105 -7.37 -4.95 -7.60
N PHE A 106 -6.06 -5.19 -7.64
CA PHE A 106 -5.45 -6.24 -8.45
C PHE A 106 -4.16 -6.76 -7.81
N SER A 107 -3.76 -7.98 -8.15
CA SER A 107 -2.52 -8.59 -7.64
C SER A 107 -1.33 -8.26 -8.51
N LEU A 108 -0.22 -7.91 -7.87
CA LEU A 108 1.05 -7.62 -8.56
C LEU A 108 1.71 -8.88 -9.09
N PHE A 109 1.61 -9.99 -8.35
CA PHE A 109 2.27 -11.24 -8.68
C PHE A 109 1.29 -12.42 -8.55
N PRO A 110 0.30 -12.55 -9.45
CA PRO A 110 -0.76 -13.54 -9.33
C PRO A 110 -0.24 -14.99 -9.27
N ASP A 111 0.91 -15.26 -9.88
CA ASP A 111 1.52 -16.59 -9.95
C ASP A 111 2.49 -16.89 -8.80
N LEU A 112 2.83 -15.88 -7.97
CA LEU A 112 3.72 -16.05 -6.82
C LEU A 112 2.88 -16.36 -5.58
N THR A 113 2.69 -17.64 -5.30
CA THR A 113 2.00 -18.11 -4.10
C THR A 113 2.98 -18.24 -2.92
N GLY A 114 2.63 -17.71 -1.75
CA GLY A 114 3.40 -17.82 -0.50
C GLY A 114 4.09 -16.51 -0.08
N GLU A 115 4.73 -16.53 1.09
CA GLU A 115 5.51 -15.40 1.62
C GLU A 115 6.83 -15.25 0.86
N VAL A 116 6.76 -14.61 -0.31
CA VAL A 116 7.96 -14.23 -1.03
C VAL A 116 8.42 -12.86 -0.52
N PRO A 117 9.72 -12.65 -0.20
CA PRO A 117 10.22 -11.45 0.46
C PRO A 117 10.36 -10.28 -0.52
N TYR A 118 9.23 -9.87 -1.10
CA TYR A 118 9.11 -8.63 -1.84
C TYR A 118 8.52 -7.55 -0.94
N TYR A 119 9.02 -6.33 -1.04
CA TYR A 119 8.38 -5.15 -0.46
C TYR A 119 8.36 -4.01 -1.48
N ILE A 120 7.40 -3.09 -1.30
CA ILE A 120 7.22 -1.95 -2.19
C ILE A 120 8.11 -0.81 -1.74
N GLU A 121 8.94 -0.29 -2.64
CA GLU A 121 9.73 0.93 -2.40
C GLU A 121 8.92 2.16 -2.81
N VAL A 122 8.28 2.12 -3.99
CA VAL A 122 7.53 3.25 -4.56
C VAL A 122 6.40 2.76 -5.46
N ILE A 123 5.26 3.45 -5.41
CA ILE A 123 4.22 3.39 -6.45
C ILE A 123 3.98 4.79 -7.03
N LYS A 124 3.86 4.92 -8.35
CA LYS A 124 3.58 6.20 -9.02
C LYS A 124 2.78 6.02 -10.30
N PHE A 125 1.69 6.77 -10.41
CA PHE A 125 1.06 7.01 -11.70
C PHE A 125 1.95 7.90 -12.57
N ASN A 126 1.91 7.69 -13.88
CA ASN A 126 2.37 8.69 -14.85
C ASN A 126 1.45 9.92 -14.82
N GLN A 127 1.80 10.97 -15.56
CA GLN A 127 1.03 12.24 -15.56
C GLN A 127 -0.38 12.08 -16.16
N THR A 128 -0.55 11.16 -17.11
CA THR A 128 -1.81 10.92 -17.80
C THR A 128 -2.77 10.06 -16.98
N GLY A 129 -2.27 9.29 -16.01
CA GLY A 129 -3.02 8.38 -15.13
C GLY A 129 -3.20 6.97 -15.69
N ASP A 130 -2.85 6.74 -16.96
CA ASP A 130 -3.05 5.48 -17.65
C ASP A 130 -1.91 4.46 -17.45
N LEU A 131 -0.93 4.76 -16.61
CA LEU A 131 0.12 3.81 -16.24
C LEU A 131 0.48 3.95 -14.77
N LEU A 132 0.47 2.83 -14.03
CA LEU A 132 1.00 2.74 -12.67
C LEU A 132 2.35 2.01 -12.69
N ALA A 133 3.41 2.68 -12.25
CA ALA A 133 4.70 2.07 -12.03
C ALA A 133 4.83 1.62 -10.57
N VAL A 134 5.33 0.40 -10.36
CA VAL A 134 5.58 -0.17 -9.04
C VAL A 134 7.04 -0.62 -8.96
N LEU A 135 7.79 0.01 -8.06
CA LEU A 135 9.14 -0.41 -7.72
C LEU A 135 9.08 -1.35 -6.53
N SER A 136 9.47 -2.61 -6.75
CA SER A 136 9.54 -3.62 -5.70
C SER A 136 10.96 -4.12 -5.52
N LEU A 137 11.28 -4.49 -4.28
CA LEU A 137 12.57 -5.05 -3.90
C LEU A 137 12.37 -6.48 -3.44
N HIS A 138 13.11 -7.40 -4.04
CA HIS A 138 13.12 -8.81 -3.69
C HIS A 138 14.43 -9.19 -3.02
N THR A 139 14.37 -9.93 -1.92
CA THR A 139 15.57 -10.55 -1.35
C THR A 139 15.63 -12.03 -1.69
N THR A 140 16.50 -12.45 -2.61
CA THR A 140 16.83 -13.87 -2.76
C THR A 140 17.93 -14.23 -1.77
N TYR A 141 17.69 -15.26 -0.94
CA TYR A 141 18.78 -15.87 -0.17
C TYR A 141 19.57 -16.81 -1.09
N ALA A 142 20.82 -16.45 -1.36
CA ALA A 142 21.77 -17.28 -2.09
C ALA A 142 22.68 -17.99 -1.07
N GLY A 143 22.12 -18.95 -0.32
CA GLY A 143 22.86 -19.79 0.62
C GLY A 143 23.24 -19.14 1.96
N ALA A 144 23.87 -19.94 2.83
CA ALA A 144 24.03 -19.73 4.28
C ALA A 144 24.77 -18.44 4.72
N CYS A 145 25.34 -17.66 3.80
CA CYS A 145 26.09 -16.45 4.15
C CYS A 145 25.94 -15.30 3.12
N SER A 146 25.02 -15.39 2.15
CA SER A 146 24.82 -14.29 1.19
C SER A 146 23.35 -14.06 0.83
N SER A 147 22.89 -12.82 1.05
CA SER A 147 21.61 -12.33 0.54
C SER A 147 21.88 -11.49 -0.70
N LYS A 148 21.08 -11.69 -1.75
CA LYS A 148 21.09 -10.87 -2.97
C LYS A 148 19.81 -10.06 -2.99
N LEU A 149 19.94 -8.73 -2.87
CA LEU A 149 18.83 -7.82 -3.12
C LEU A 149 18.70 -7.62 -4.63
N THR A 150 17.56 -7.98 -5.19
CA THR A 150 17.22 -7.74 -6.59
C THR A 150 16.16 -6.64 -6.64
N LYS A 151 16.44 -5.54 -7.35
CA LYS A 151 15.44 -4.51 -7.66
C LYS A 151 14.64 -4.97 -8.87
N ASN A 152 13.33 -5.14 -8.72
CA ASN A 152 12.44 -5.43 -9.84
C ASN A 152 11.65 -4.17 -10.18
N PHE A 153 11.74 -3.75 -11.44
CA PHE A 153 10.91 -2.69 -12.00
C PHE A 153 9.78 -3.37 -12.76
N GLU A 154 8.56 -3.22 -12.26
CA GLU A 154 7.40 -3.74 -12.97
C GLU A 154 6.43 -2.61 -13.31
N PHE A 155 6.02 -2.59 -14.58
CA PHE A 155 5.08 -1.63 -15.11
C PHE A 155 3.74 -2.35 -15.26
N TRP A 156 2.71 -1.91 -14.54
CA TRP A 156 1.41 -2.55 -14.60
C TRP A 156 0.27 -1.55 -14.78
N LEU A 157 -0.62 -1.94 -15.70
CA LEU A 157 -2.00 -1.50 -15.94
C LEU A 157 -2.25 -0.10 -16.52
N ARG A 158 -2.96 -0.12 -17.66
CA ARG A 158 -3.92 0.90 -18.05
C ARG A 158 -5.12 0.83 -17.13
N VAL A 159 -5.26 1.84 -16.28
CA VAL A 159 -6.51 2.11 -15.57
C VAL A 159 -7.42 2.82 -16.59
N ASN A 160 -8.38 2.10 -17.16
CA ASN A 160 -9.43 2.67 -18.02
C ASN A 160 -10.62 3.14 -17.18
#